data_AF-A0A1A6GE40-F1
#
_entry.id   AF-A0A1A6GE40-F1
#
_cell.length_a   1.000
_cell.length_b   1.000
_cell.length_c   1.000
_cell.angle_alpha   90.00
_cell.angle_beta   90.00
_cell.angle_gamma   90.00
#
_symmetry.space_group_name_H-M   'P 1'
#
loop_
_entity.id
_entity.type
_entity.pdbx_description
1 polymer ?
#
loop_
_entity_poly.entity_id
_entity_poly.type
_entity_poly.pdbx_seq_one_letter_code
_entity_poly.pdbx_strand_id
1 'polypeptide(L)'
;MKNHPEAEHLKCEMHFDCYKVNDVMIQTFNVDTPCQTVEDLTNGVVMSQVLQKIDPAYFDDNWLNRIKTEVGDNWRLKISNLKKILKGILDYNHEILGQQINDFTLPDVNLIGEHSDAAELGRMLQLILGCAVNCEQKQEYIQAIMMMEESVQHVVMTAIQELMSKESPVSAGNDAYVDLDRQLKKTTEELNEALSAKEEIAQRCHELDMQVAALQEEKSSLLAENQILMERLNQSDSIEDPNSPAGRRHLQLQTQLEQLQEETFRLEAAKDDYRIRCEELEKEISELRQQNDELTTLADEAQSLKDEIDVLRHSSDKVSKLEGQVESYKKKLEDLGDLRRQVKLLEEKNTMYMQNTVSLEEELRKANAARGLIPLGSQESSDSLAAEIVTPEIREKLIRLQHENKMLKINQEGSDNEKIALLQSLLDDANLRKNELETEN
;
A
#
# COMPACT_ATOMS: atom_id res chain seq x y z
N MET A 1 53.67 -24.61 37.96
CA MET A 1 53.16 -23.94 39.17
C MET A 1 51.64 -23.91 39.04
N LYS A 2 50.95 -24.85 39.70
CA LYS A 2 49.48 -24.88 39.70
C LYS A 2 49.02 -23.95 40.82
N ASN A 3 48.43 -22.82 40.47
CA ASN A 3 47.80 -21.92 41.42
C ASN A 3 46.52 -22.60 41.95
N HIS A 4 46.41 -22.70 43.27
CA HIS A 4 45.23 -23.21 43.98
C HIS A 4 44.15 -22.11 44.04
N PRO A 5 42.98 -22.28 43.39
CA PRO A 5 41.89 -21.31 43.46
C PRO A 5 41.17 -21.27 44.83
N GLU A 6 41.36 -22.27 45.70
CA GLU A 6 40.78 -22.28 47.05
C GLU A 6 41.38 -21.21 47.97
N ALA A 7 42.64 -20.81 47.76
CA ALA A 7 43.25 -19.72 48.52
C ALA A 7 42.77 -18.33 48.06
N GLU A 8 42.35 -18.20 46.79
CA GLU A 8 41.73 -16.97 46.28
C GLU A 8 40.26 -16.87 46.70
N HIS A 9 39.55 -18.00 46.82
CA HIS A 9 38.16 -17.99 47.27
C HIS A 9 38.00 -17.65 48.76
N LEU A 10 38.87 -18.20 49.62
CA LEU A 10 38.95 -17.81 51.04
C LEU A 10 39.41 -16.35 51.22
N LYS A 11 40.35 -15.88 50.37
CA LYS A 11 40.70 -14.47 50.32
C LYS A 11 39.53 -13.61 49.87
N CYS A 12 38.73 -14.04 48.91
CA CYS A 12 37.59 -13.29 48.39
C CYS A 12 36.45 -13.22 49.41
N GLU A 13 36.16 -14.31 50.15
CA GLU A 13 35.19 -14.31 51.26
C GLU A 13 35.66 -13.43 52.42
N MET A 14 36.91 -13.56 52.88
CA MET A 14 37.42 -12.68 53.95
C MET A 14 37.55 -11.21 53.52
N HIS A 15 37.82 -10.95 52.24
CA HIS A 15 37.81 -9.61 51.67
C HIS A 15 36.37 -9.07 51.67
N PHE A 16 35.38 -9.87 51.27
CA PHE A 16 33.95 -9.51 51.32
C PHE A 16 33.45 -9.23 52.75
N ASP A 17 33.89 -10.01 53.75
CA ASP A 17 33.51 -9.83 55.15
C ASP A 17 34.07 -8.53 55.74
N CYS A 18 35.30 -8.14 55.37
CA CYS A 18 35.88 -6.87 55.81
C CYS A 18 35.10 -5.65 55.27
N TYR A 19 34.61 -5.67 54.03
CA TYR A 19 33.80 -4.56 53.49
C TYR A 19 32.46 -4.43 54.20
N LYS A 20 31.82 -5.54 54.57
CA LYS A 20 30.54 -5.50 55.31
C LYS A 20 30.71 -5.05 56.75
N VAL A 21 31.76 -5.51 57.45
CA VAL A 21 32.10 -5.02 58.80
C VAL A 21 32.53 -3.54 58.75
N ASN A 22 33.16 -3.11 57.66
CA ASN A 22 33.46 -1.71 57.43
C ASN A 22 32.18 -0.87 57.27
N ASP A 23 31.21 -1.31 56.46
CA ASP A 23 29.91 -0.65 56.33
C ASP A 23 29.17 -0.54 57.68
N VAL A 24 29.27 -1.56 58.55
CA VAL A 24 28.74 -1.52 59.94
C VAL A 24 29.39 -0.39 60.74
N MET A 25 30.71 -0.31 60.72
CA MET A 25 31.45 0.65 61.55
C MET A 25 31.33 2.09 61.04
N ILE A 26 31.03 2.28 59.76
CA ILE A 26 30.84 3.60 59.14
C ILE A 26 29.39 4.08 59.32
N GLN A 27 28.40 3.21 59.06
CA GLN A 27 26.97 3.55 59.18
C GLN A 27 26.50 3.67 60.62
N THR A 28 27.09 2.91 61.55
CA THR A 28 26.66 2.90 62.96
C THR A 28 27.22 4.08 63.77
N PHE A 29 28.43 4.55 63.46
CA PHE A 29 29.15 5.50 64.32
C PHE A 29 29.19 6.94 63.80
N ASN A 30 28.67 7.24 62.60
CA ASN A 30 28.45 8.58 62.04
C ASN A 30 29.63 9.56 62.29
N VAL A 31 30.85 9.12 61.98
CA VAL A 31 32.10 9.88 62.23
C VAL A 31 32.29 11.00 61.20
N ASP A 32 32.90 12.11 61.61
CA ASP A 32 33.03 13.35 60.81
C ASP A 32 33.91 13.20 59.55
N THR A 33 34.65 12.10 59.42
CA THR A 33 35.55 11.84 58.30
C THR A 33 34.89 10.87 57.30
N PRO A 34 34.68 11.26 56.03
CA PRO A 34 34.11 10.37 55.03
C PRO A 34 35.09 9.22 54.75
N CYS A 35 34.70 8.01 55.10
CA CYS A 35 35.42 6.77 54.79
C CYS A 35 34.58 6.01 53.76
N GLN A 36 35.13 5.82 52.56
CA GLN A 36 34.46 5.07 51.48
C GLN A 36 35.28 3.86 51.04
N THR A 37 36.56 3.82 51.41
CA THR A 37 37.50 2.77 50.99
C THR A 37 38.26 2.19 52.18
N VAL A 38 38.73 0.95 52.03
CA VAL A 38 39.62 0.25 52.97
C VAL A 38 40.85 1.11 53.30
N GLU A 39 41.34 1.87 52.33
CA GLU A 39 42.52 2.73 52.45
C GLU A 39 42.32 3.90 53.41
N ASP A 40 41.10 4.42 53.54
CA ASP A 40 40.74 5.52 54.45
C ASP A 40 40.89 5.14 55.93
N LEU A 41 40.79 3.84 56.25
CA LEU A 41 40.89 3.31 57.61
C LEU A 41 42.33 2.95 58.02
N THR A 42 43.22 2.77 57.04
CA THR A 42 44.61 2.34 57.30
C THR A 42 45.42 3.37 58.10
N ASN A 43 44.98 4.63 58.15
CA ASN A 43 45.63 5.69 58.94
C ASN A 43 45.28 5.68 60.43
N GLY A 44 44.26 4.89 60.84
CA GLY A 44 43.79 4.75 62.21
C GLY A 44 42.96 5.93 62.77
N VAL A 45 42.80 7.04 62.04
CA VAL A 45 42.08 8.23 62.53
C VAL A 45 40.61 7.90 62.75
N VAL A 46 39.97 7.25 61.79
CA VAL A 46 38.56 6.83 61.88
C VAL A 46 38.34 5.89 63.07
N MET A 47 39.20 4.87 63.23
CA MET A 47 39.12 3.93 64.35
C MET A 47 39.22 4.63 65.72
N SER A 48 40.09 5.64 65.82
CA SER A 48 40.27 6.40 67.06
C SER A 48 39.05 7.25 67.40
N GLN A 49 38.39 7.83 66.39
CA GLN A 49 37.13 8.56 66.56
C GLN A 49 35.98 7.63 66.97
N VAL A 50 35.92 6.44 66.38
CA VAL A 50 34.92 5.43 66.76
C VAL A 50 35.11 4.99 68.21
N LEU A 51 36.35 4.72 68.64
CA LEU A 51 36.64 4.37 70.03
C LEU A 51 36.26 5.47 71.01
N GLN A 52 36.51 6.74 70.68
CA GLN A 52 36.03 7.89 71.46
C GLN A 52 34.51 7.92 71.57
N LYS A 53 33.77 7.52 70.54
CA LYS A 53 32.31 7.43 70.62
C LYS A 53 31.83 6.25 71.47
N ILE A 54 32.51 5.11 71.40
CA ILE A 54 32.19 3.90 72.18
C ILE A 54 32.28 4.16 73.68
N ASP A 55 33.36 4.81 74.10
CA ASP A 55 33.53 5.23 75.49
C ASP A 55 34.36 6.52 75.56
N PRO A 56 33.71 7.70 75.61
CA PRO A 56 34.41 8.98 75.70
C PRO A 56 35.06 9.21 77.07
N ALA A 57 34.72 8.42 78.11
CA ALA A 57 35.33 8.54 79.42
C ALA A 57 36.72 7.89 79.44
N TYR A 58 36.90 6.78 78.69
CA TYR A 58 38.19 6.11 78.56
C TYR A 58 39.02 6.66 77.39
N PHE A 59 38.42 6.80 76.21
CA PHE A 59 39.07 7.32 75.01
C PHE A 59 38.87 8.85 74.90
N ASP A 60 39.39 9.57 75.90
CA ASP A 60 39.26 11.03 76.02
C ASP A 60 40.07 11.82 74.97
N ASP A 61 39.90 13.14 74.95
CA ASP A 61 40.63 14.02 74.03
C ASP A 61 42.16 13.93 74.23
N ASN A 62 42.64 13.62 75.43
CA ASN A 62 44.07 13.44 75.70
C ASN A 62 44.63 12.19 75.02
N TRP A 63 43.85 11.12 74.99
CA TRP A 63 44.17 9.91 74.23
C TRP A 63 44.12 10.17 72.72
N LEU A 64 43.07 10.83 72.24
CA LEU A 64 42.89 11.14 70.82
C LEU A 64 44.00 12.03 70.27
N ASN A 65 44.48 13.01 71.06
CA ASN A 65 45.61 13.89 70.70
C ASN A 65 46.93 13.13 70.44
N ARG A 66 47.04 11.86 70.84
CA ARG A 66 48.20 11.00 70.53
C ARG A 66 48.15 10.47 69.10
N ILE A 67 46.99 10.49 68.45
CA ILE A 67 46.77 10.02 67.09
C ILE A 67 47.02 11.18 66.13
N LYS A 68 47.91 11.00 65.15
CA LYS A 68 48.19 12.03 64.15
C LYS A 68 47.12 11.98 63.06
N THR A 69 46.54 13.12 62.71
CA THR A 69 45.49 13.23 61.68
C THR A 69 46.07 13.43 60.27
N GLU A 70 47.15 14.21 60.13
CA GLU A 70 47.83 14.46 58.86
C GLU A 70 48.87 13.37 58.53
N VAL A 71 48.39 12.17 58.21
CA VAL A 71 49.25 11.00 57.97
C VAL A 71 49.67 10.85 56.50
N GLY A 72 48.77 11.16 55.56
CA GLY A 72 48.97 10.91 54.13
C GLY A 72 49.41 9.47 53.84
N ASP A 73 50.33 9.29 52.89
CA ASP A 73 50.87 7.98 52.50
C ASP A 73 52.04 7.51 53.39
N ASN A 74 52.30 8.17 54.52
CA ASN A 74 53.39 7.80 55.41
C ASN A 74 53.03 6.55 56.23
N TRP A 75 53.27 5.37 55.67
CA TRP A 75 52.98 4.08 56.29
C TRP A 75 53.58 3.92 57.70
N ARG A 76 54.74 4.53 57.99
CA ARG A 76 55.33 4.49 59.35
C ARG A 76 54.47 5.23 60.38
N LEU A 77 53.87 6.35 59.97
CA LEU A 77 52.93 7.10 60.81
C LEU A 77 51.59 6.35 60.94
N LYS A 78 51.11 5.69 59.87
CA LYS A 78 49.95 4.78 59.90
C LYS A 78 50.14 3.69 60.96
N ILE A 79 51.26 2.95 60.90
CA ILE A 79 51.61 1.91 61.89
C ILE A 79 51.70 2.50 63.30
N SER A 80 52.29 3.70 63.46
CA SER A 80 52.40 4.33 64.77
C SER A 80 51.03 4.64 65.40
N ASN A 81 50.07 5.09 64.60
CA ASN A 81 48.69 5.30 65.04
C ASN A 81 48.01 3.96 65.38
N LEU A 82 48.07 2.98 64.47
CA LEU A 82 47.46 1.66 64.65
C LEU A 82 47.99 0.94 65.91
N LYS A 83 49.30 1.06 66.22
CA LYS A 83 49.87 0.52 67.46
C LYS A 83 49.27 1.15 68.72
N LYS A 84 48.99 2.45 68.70
CA LYS A 84 48.35 3.15 69.83
C LYS A 84 46.90 2.73 70.00
N ILE A 85 46.19 2.53 68.89
CA ILE A 85 44.80 2.10 68.85
C ILE A 85 44.67 0.67 69.37
N LEU A 86 45.46 -0.27 68.82
CA LEU A 86 45.46 -1.67 69.25
C LEU A 86 45.79 -1.77 70.74
N LYS A 87 46.80 -1.04 71.21
CA LYS A 87 47.13 -0.97 72.63
C LYS A 87 45.94 -0.45 73.46
N GLY A 88 45.32 0.65 73.04
CA GLY A 88 44.16 1.22 73.73
C GLY A 88 42.99 0.24 73.83
N ILE A 89 42.72 -0.54 72.78
CA ILE A 89 41.68 -1.57 72.75
C ILE A 89 41.99 -2.72 73.72
N LEU A 90 43.24 -3.21 73.73
CA LEU A 90 43.64 -4.30 74.61
C LEU A 90 43.62 -3.87 76.08
N ASP A 91 44.12 -2.67 76.37
CA ASP A 91 44.08 -2.08 77.71
C ASP A 91 42.61 -1.89 78.15
N TYR A 92 41.73 -1.38 77.28
CA TYR A 92 40.29 -1.24 77.58
C TYR A 92 39.58 -2.58 77.83
N ASN A 93 39.83 -3.60 77.00
CA ASN A 93 39.25 -4.93 77.19
C ASN A 93 39.68 -5.56 78.53
N HIS A 94 40.94 -5.36 78.92
CA HIS A 94 41.47 -5.91 80.15
C HIS A 94 41.04 -5.12 81.39
N GLU A 95 41.17 -3.80 81.37
CA GLU A 95 40.98 -2.93 82.54
C GLU A 95 39.51 -2.55 82.78
N ILE A 96 38.73 -2.34 81.73
CA ILE A 96 37.33 -1.90 81.84
C ILE A 96 36.36 -3.08 81.65
N LEU A 97 36.54 -3.87 80.58
CA LEU A 97 35.60 -4.95 80.26
C LEU A 97 35.87 -6.25 81.06
N GLY A 98 37.04 -6.39 81.67
CA GLY A 98 37.44 -7.58 82.43
C GLY A 98 37.50 -8.85 81.57
N GLN A 99 37.57 -8.72 80.25
CA GLN A 99 37.63 -9.82 79.31
C GLN A 99 39.09 -10.04 78.89
N GLN A 100 39.58 -11.26 79.10
CA GLN A 100 40.79 -11.71 78.42
C GLN A 100 40.37 -12.23 77.05
N ILE A 101 40.88 -11.61 76.00
CA ILE A 101 40.72 -12.10 74.64
C ILE A 101 41.61 -13.35 74.51
N ASN A 102 41.09 -14.50 74.94
CA ASN A 102 41.75 -15.79 74.82
C ASN A 102 41.33 -16.40 73.47
N ASP A 103 42.30 -16.97 72.75
CA ASP A 103 42.12 -17.67 71.46
C ASP A 103 41.77 -16.80 70.22
N PHE A 104 41.75 -15.46 70.33
CA PHE A 104 41.69 -14.57 69.16
C PHE A 104 43.09 -14.24 68.61
N THR A 105 43.24 -14.26 67.29
CA THR A 105 44.49 -13.85 66.63
C THR A 105 44.58 -12.32 66.55
N LEU A 106 45.53 -11.72 67.28
CA LEU A 106 45.74 -10.26 67.28
C LEU A 106 46.11 -9.73 65.87
N PRO A 107 45.59 -8.57 65.44
CA PRO A 107 45.85 -8.01 64.12
C PRO A 107 47.30 -7.54 63.95
N ASP A 108 47.93 -7.87 62.81
CA ASP A 108 49.25 -7.35 62.45
C ASP A 108 49.17 -5.95 61.83
N VAL A 109 49.34 -4.95 62.70
CA VAL A 109 49.33 -3.53 62.32
C VAL A 109 50.41 -3.13 61.31
N ASN A 110 51.48 -3.92 61.12
CA ASN A 110 52.49 -3.61 60.10
C ASN A 110 51.96 -3.95 58.70
N LEU A 111 51.24 -5.07 58.55
CA LEU A 111 50.60 -5.46 57.29
C LEU A 111 49.50 -4.47 56.87
N ILE A 112 48.73 -3.95 57.84
CA ILE A 112 47.74 -2.91 57.58
C ILE A 112 48.42 -1.62 57.08
N GLY A 113 49.51 -1.21 57.72
CA GLY A 113 50.19 0.04 57.38
C GLY A 113 51.00 0.00 56.07
N GLU A 114 51.72 -1.11 55.80
CA GLU A 114 52.60 -1.26 54.63
C GLU A 114 51.89 -1.77 53.38
N HIS A 115 50.85 -2.60 53.54
CA HIS A 115 50.22 -3.33 52.45
C HIS A 115 48.71 -3.12 52.35
N SER A 116 48.12 -2.32 53.25
CA SER A 116 46.66 -2.12 53.31
C SER A 116 45.90 -3.45 53.36
N ASP A 117 46.42 -4.44 54.10
CA ASP A 117 45.85 -5.79 54.18
C ASP A 117 44.45 -5.76 54.81
N ALA A 118 43.44 -6.15 54.03
CA ALA A 118 42.04 -6.12 54.43
C ALA A 118 41.69 -7.17 55.50
N ALA A 119 42.38 -8.31 55.55
CA ALA A 119 42.09 -9.34 56.56
C ALA A 119 42.57 -8.89 57.95
N GLU A 120 43.76 -8.30 58.02
CA GLU A 120 44.28 -7.71 59.27
C GLU A 120 43.47 -6.48 59.69
N LEU A 121 43.01 -5.69 58.72
CA LEU A 121 42.09 -4.59 58.98
C LEU A 121 40.75 -5.09 59.56
N GLY A 122 40.18 -6.14 58.98
CA GLY A 122 38.97 -6.79 59.47
C GLY A 122 39.10 -7.26 60.93
N ARG A 123 40.22 -7.89 61.29
CA ARG A 123 40.52 -8.28 62.69
C ARG A 123 40.58 -7.07 63.63
N MET A 124 41.18 -5.97 63.17
CA MET A 124 41.25 -4.72 63.94
C MET A 124 39.85 -4.13 64.19
N LEU A 125 38.97 -4.16 63.19
CA LEU A 125 37.58 -3.69 63.30
C LEU A 125 36.74 -4.63 64.18
N GLN A 126 36.95 -5.95 64.11
CA GLN A 126 36.29 -6.94 64.97
C GLN A 126 36.58 -6.72 66.45
N LEU A 127 37.80 -6.30 66.81
CA LEU A 127 38.12 -5.92 68.19
C LEU A 127 37.37 -4.65 68.64
N ILE A 128 37.19 -3.68 67.74
CA ILE A 128 36.46 -2.44 68.04
C ILE A 128 34.95 -2.72 68.18
N LEU A 129 34.40 -3.57 67.31
CA LEU A 129 33.04 -4.11 67.44
C LEU A 129 32.86 -4.86 68.77
N GLY A 130 33.84 -5.68 69.15
CA GLY A 130 33.91 -6.34 70.46
C GLY A 130 33.85 -5.35 71.62
N CYS A 131 34.50 -4.19 71.50
CA CYS A 131 34.39 -3.12 72.49
C CYS A 131 32.99 -2.50 72.52
N ALA A 132 32.39 -2.24 71.36
CA ALA A 132 31.07 -1.62 71.24
C ALA A 132 29.95 -2.50 71.81
N VAL A 133 29.99 -3.82 71.59
CA VAL A 133 28.95 -4.73 72.13
C VAL A 133 29.14 -5.09 73.61
N ASN A 134 30.28 -4.74 74.19
CA ASN A 134 30.59 -4.99 75.60
C ASN A 134 30.64 -3.72 76.46
N CYS A 135 30.64 -2.51 75.89
CA CYS A 135 30.67 -1.25 76.65
C CYS A 135 29.37 -0.98 77.44
N GLU A 136 29.36 0.06 78.28
CA GLU A 136 28.17 0.45 79.05
C GLU A 136 26.96 0.76 78.15
N GLN A 137 27.20 1.38 76.99
CA GLN A 137 26.18 1.75 76.00
C GLN A 137 25.91 0.66 74.95
N LYS A 138 26.29 -0.60 75.22
CA LYS A 138 26.15 -1.73 74.27
C LYS A 138 24.76 -1.90 73.66
N GLN A 139 23.70 -1.51 74.37
CA GLN A 139 22.32 -1.62 73.88
C GLN A 139 22.08 -0.77 72.63
N GLU A 140 22.68 0.42 72.54
CA GLU A 140 22.52 1.31 71.37
C GLU A 140 23.21 0.70 70.15
N TYR A 141 24.42 0.15 70.33
CA TYR A 141 25.17 -0.51 69.26
C TYR A 141 24.53 -1.82 68.81
N ILE A 142 24.02 -2.64 69.73
CA ILE A 142 23.31 -3.88 69.39
C ILE A 142 22.01 -3.55 68.62
N GLN A 143 21.25 -2.54 69.04
CA GLN A 143 20.06 -2.10 68.31
C GLN A 143 20.39 -1.57 66.92
N ALA A 144 21.48 -0.80 66.78
CA ALA A 144 21.93 -0.35 65.47
C ALA A 144 22.28 -1.53 64.53
N ILE A 145 22.98 -2.55 65.04
CA ILE A 145 23.28 -3.79 64.30
C ILE A 145 21.99 -4.48 63.87
N MET A 146 20.99 -4.58 64.75
CA MET A 146 19.69 -5.22 64.44
C MET A 146 18.86 -4.48 63.37
N MET A 147 19.17 -3.22 63.05
CA MET A 147 18.51 -2.45 62.01
C MET A 147 19.21 -2.54 60.64
N MET A 148 20.35 -3.23 60.58
CA MET A 148 21.10 -3.44 59.34
C MET A 148 20.53 -4.61 58.50
N GLU A 149 21.04 -4.80 57.29
CA GLU A 149 20.66 -5.91 56.41
C GLU A 149 21.01 -7.27 57.05
N GLU A 150 20.16 -8.29 56.86
CA GLU A 150 20.34 -9.64 57.42
C GLU A 150 21.69 -10.26 57.06
N SER A 151 22.18 -10.02 55.84
CA SER A 151 23.49 -10.51 55.38
C SER A 151 24.66 -9.88 56.13
N VAL A 152 24.48 -8.70 56.72
CA VAL A 152 25.48 -7.99 57.53
C VAL A 152 25.36 -8.40 59.00
N GLN A 153 24.13 -8.55 59.51
CA GLN A 153 23.87 -9.04 60.87
C GLN A 153 24.53 -10.40 61.13
N HIS A 154 24.46 -11.30 60.14
CA HIS A 154 25.05 -12.63 60.28
C HIS A 154 26.58 -12.58 60.42
N VAL A 155 27.27 -11.77 59.61
CA VAL A 155 28.73 -11.58 59.68
C VAL A 155 29.13 -11.01 61.04
N VAL A 156 28.41 -9.99 61.51
CA VAL A 156 28.64 -9.37 62.82
C VAL A 156 28.43 -10.37 63.97
N MET A 157 27.39 -11.20 63.90
CA MET A 157 27.11 -12.23 64.90
C MET A 157 28.21 -13.28 64.97
N THR A 158 28.69 -13.76 63.83
CA THR A 158 29.81 -14.70 63.75
C THR A 158 31.07 -14.10 64.35
N ALA A 159 31.37 -12.83 64.02
CA ALA A 159 32.53 -12.11 64.55
C ALA A 159 32.49 -11.93 66.07
N ILE A 160 31.30 -11.73 66.66
CA ILE A 160 31.11 -11.64 68.12
C ILE A 160 31.22 -13.03 68.77
N GLN A 161 30.66 -14.07 68.16
CA GLN A 161 30.72 -15.43 68.70
C GLN A 161 32.14 -15.99 68.75
N GLU A 162 32.94 -15.70 67.72
CA GLU A 162 34.36 -16.07 67.67
C GLU A 162 35.16 -15.49 68.84
N LEU A 163 34.80 -14.29 69.32
CA LEU A 163 35.42 -13.65 70.48
C LEU A 163 35.00 -14.27 71.83
N MET A 164 33.99 -15.15 71.89
CA MET A 164 33.32 -15.56 73.13
C MET A 164 33.32 -17.07 73.47
N SER A 165 33.93 -17.96 72.67
CA SER A 165 33.86 -19.41 72.92
C SER A 165 34.82 -19.89 74.04
N LYS A 166 34.30 -20.71 74.99
CA LYS A 166 35.06 -21.38 76.08
C LYS A 166 34.66 -22.86 76.15
N GLU A 167 35.60 -23.79 75.98
CA GLU A 167 35.41 -25.25 76.19
C GLU A 167 35.90 -25.73 77.57
N SER A 168 35.42 -26.90 78.08
CA SER A 168 36.18 -27.82 78.98
C SER A 168 35.37 -29.06 79.51
N PRO A 169 36.02 -30.20 79.88
CA PRO A 169 35.52 -31.59 79.77
C PRO A 169 35.43 -32.46 81.08
N VAL A 170 34.87 -33.69 80.89
CA VAL A 170 35.15 -35.04 81.48
C VAL A 170 35.16 -35.26 83.01
N SER A 171 34.50 -36.34 83.49
CA SER A 171 35.00 -37.14 84.64
C SER A 171 34.48 -38.58 84.66
N ALA A 172 35.35 -39.50 85.08
CA ALA A 172 35.19 -40.96 85.18
C ALA A 172 34.85 -41.44 86.62
N GLY A 173 34.34 -42.68 86.77
CA GLY A 173 34.37 -43.43 88.05
C GLY A 173 33.39 -44.62 88.23
N ASN A 174 33.92 -45.85 88.08
CA ASN A 174 33.49 -47.26 88.31
C ASN A 174 32.38 -47.72 89.30
N ASP A 175 31.64 -48.79 88.95
CA ASP A 175 31.03 -49.79 89.89
C ASP A 175 30.79 -51.23 89.31
N ALA A 176 31.89 -51.95 88.99
CA ALA A 176 32.09 -52.97 87.95
C ALA A 176 31.35 -54.34 87.92
N TYR A 177 30.17 -54.55 88.52
CA TYR A 177 29.46 -55.85 88.28
C TYR A 177 27.94 -55.74 88.11
N VAL A 178 27.28 -54.84 88.85
CA VAL A 178 25.96 -54.32 88.42
C VAL A 178 26.16 -53.23 87.36
N ASP A 179 27.29 -52.48 87.39
CA ASP A 179 27.72 -51.77 86.19
C ASP A 179 27.94 -52.76 85.07
N LEU A 180 28.58 -53.92 85.23
CA LEU A 180 28.97 -54.69 84.05
C LEU A 180 27.76 -55.11 83.19
N ASP A 181 26.63 -55.47 83.81
CA ASP A 181 25.37 -55.78 83.10
C ASP A 181 24.64 -54.52 82.62
N ARG A 182 24.59 -53.46 83.43
CA ARG A 182 24.06 -52.14 83.03
C ARG A 182 24.88 -51.50 81.92
N GLN A 183 26.18 -51.71 81.92
CA GLN A 183 27.21 -51.24 81.00
C GLN A 183 27.16 -52.10 79.74
N LEU A 184 26.94 -53.42 79.83
CA LEU A 184 26.65 -54.27 78.66
C LEU A 184 25.39 -53.81 77.95
N LYS A 185 24.29 -53.60 78.71
CA LYS A 185 23.03 -53.10 78.18
C LYS A 185 23.19 -51.69 77.59
N LYS A 186 23.86 -50.79 78.31
CA LYS A 186 24.19 -49.44 77.84
C LYS A 186 25.07 -49.47 76.59
N THR A 187 26.10 -50.33 76.54
CA THR A 187 26.95 -50.48 75.34
C THR A 187 26.19 -51.11 74.18
N THR A 188 25.19 -51.94 74.44
CA THR A 188 24.34 -52.53 73.40
C THR A 188 23.37 -51.47 72.85
N GLU A 189 22.82 -50.62 73.72
CA GLU A 189 22.01 -49.46 73.35
C GLU A 189 22.85 -48.43 72.58
N GLU A 190 24.03 -48.05 73.07
CA GLU A 190 25.00 -47.18 72.38
C GLU A 190 25.45 -47.77 71.04
N LEU A 191 25.64 -49.10 70.94
CA LEU A 191 25.96 -49.77 69.67
C LEU A 191 24.78 -49.73 68.70
N ASN A 192 23.55 -49.95 69.17
CA ASN A 192 22.35 -49.87 68.32
C ASN A 192 22.10 -48.43 67.85
N GLU A 193 22.30 -47.43 68.72
CA GLU A 193 22.27 -46.02 68.35
C GLU A 193 23.36 -45.68 67.33
N ALA A 194 24.58 -46.16 67.53
CA ALA A 194 25.67 -45.98 66.58
C ALA A 194 25.40 -46.68 65.24
N LEU A 195 24.76 -47.85 65.24
CA LEU A 195 24.33 -48.54 64.01
C LEU A 195 23.21 -47.79 63.30
N SER A 196 22.24 -47.22 64.03
CA SER A 196 21.19 -46.37 63.45
C SER A 196 21.77 -45.10 62.84
N ALA A 197 22.66 -44.41 63.56
CA ALA A 197 23.35 -43.22 63.05
C ALA A 197 24.22 -43.54 61.83
N LYS A 198 24.89 -44.70 61.81
CA LYS A 198 25.64 -45.18 60.65
C LYS A 198 24.71 -45.40 59.44
N GLU A 199 23.54 -46.00 59.64
CA GLU A 199 22.56 -46.24 58.58
C GLU A 199 22.00 -44.91 58.04
N GLU A 200 21.68 -43.95 58.91
CA GLU A 200 21.25 -42.60 58.50
C GLU A 200 22.34 -41.87 57.70
N ILE A 201 23.59 -41.94 58.14
CA ILE A 201 24.73 -41.37 57.39
C ILE A 201 24.89 -42.07 56.04
N ALA A 202 24.76 -43.40 55.99
CA ALA A 202 24.85 -44.16 54.74
C ALA A 202 23.72 -43.79 53.76
N GLN A 203 22.50 -43.59 54.25
CA GLN A 203 21.37 -43.11 53.45
C GLN A 203 21.63 -41.70 52.92
N ARG A 204 22.12 -40.79 53.77
CA ARG A 204 22.47 -39.42 53.35
C ARG A 204 23.61 -39.40 52.33
N CYS A 205 24.62 -40.25 52.48
CA CYS A 205 25.67 -40.43 51.48
C CYS A 205 25.08 -40.91 50.14
N HIS A 206 24.18 -41.89 50.18
CA HIS A 206 23.53 -42.39 48.97
C HIS A 206 22.67 -41.32 48.28
N GLU A 207 21.90 -40.53 49.04
CA GLU A 207 21.11 -39.42 48.52
C GLU A 207 21.99 -38.33 47.90
N LEU A 208 23.12 -38.00 48.53
CA LEU A 208 24.09 -37.07 47.99
C LEU A 208 24.73 -37.61 46.71
N ASP A 209 25.09 -38.89 46.65
CA ASP A 209 25.63 -39.54 45.45
C ASP A 209 24.61 -39.48 44.29
N MET A 210 23.33 -39.73 44.57
CA MET A 210 22.25 -39.60 43.58
C MET A 210 22.08 -38.15 43.09
N GLN A 211 22.14 -37.17 43.98
CA GLN A 211 22.07 -35.75 43.60
C GLN A 211 23.28 -35.33 42.75
N VAL A 212 24.48 -35.79 43.10
CA VAL A 212 25.70 -35.54 42.32
C VAL A 212 25.57 -36.17 40.93
N ALA A 213 25.04 -37.39 40.83
CA ALA A 213 24.81 -38.04 39.54
C ALA A 213 23.81 -37.26 38.68
N ALA A 214 22.68 -36.81 39.26
CA ALA A 214 21.68 -36.02 38.55
C ALA A 214 22.24 -34.68 38.06
N LEU A 215 22.99 -33.96 38.91
CA LEU A 215 23.64 -32.70 38.53
C LEU A 215 24.72 -32.90 37.47
N GLN A 216 25.43 -34.02 37.49
CA GLN A 216 26.40 -34.36 36.44
C GLN A 216 25.72 -34.63 35.09
N GLU A 217 24.58 -35.33 35.09
CA GLU A 217 23.78 -35.54 33.89
C GLU A 217 23.24 -34.22 33.33
N GLU A 218 22.66 -33.37 34.18
CA GLU A 218 22.15 -32.05 33.78
C GLU A 218 23.27 -31.17 33.21
N LYS A 219 24.42 -31.11 33.88
CA LYS A 219 25.61 -30.40 33.37
C LYS A 219 26.04 -30.93 32.01
N SER A 220 26.02 -32.25 31.80
CA SER A 220 26.39 -32.84 30.51
C SER A 220 25.39 -32.48 29.41
N SER A 221 24.09 -32.44 29.72
CA SER A 221 23.03 -32.04 28.80
C SER A 221 23.15 -30.57 28.41
N LEU A 222 23.33 -29.68 29.39
CA LEU A 222 23.51 -28.25 29.16
C LEU A 222 24.77 -27.95 28.34
N LEU A 223 25.87 -28.68 28.57
CA LEU A 223 27.09 -28.55 27.76
C LEU A 223 26.85 -28.95 26.30
N ALA A 224 26.09 -30.02 26.05
CA ALA A 224 25.74 -30.44 24.70
C ALA A 224 24.85 -29.41 23.99
N GLU A 225 23.86 -28.86 24.69
CA GLU A 225 22.99 -27.80 24.15
C GLU A 225 23.80 -26.53 23.83
N ASN A 226 24.71 -26.14 24.71
CA ASN A 226 25.56 -24.96 24.51
C ASN A 226 26.48 -25.13 23.28
N GLN A 227 27.00 -26.33 23.04
CA GLN A 227 27.77 -26.64 21.83
C GLN A 227 26.93 -26.47 20.56
N ILE A 228 25.70 -26.96 20.55
CA ILE A 228 24.78 -26.82 19.40
C ILE A 228 24.46 -25.34 19.14
N LEU A 229 24.23 -24.56 20.20
CA LEU A 229 23.96 -23.12 20.07
C LEU A 229 25.18 -22.36 19.54
N MET A 230 26.38 -22.66 20.00
CA MET A 230 27.61 -22.08 19.44
C MET A 230 27.80 -22.44 17.96
N GLU A 231 27.51 -23.68 17.56
CA GLU A 231 27.63 -24.10 16.16
C GLU A 231 26.61 -23.37 15.26
N ARG A 232 25.38 -23.17 15.73
CA ARG A 232 24.37 -22.36 15.02
C ARG A 232 24.77 -20.89 14.91
N LEU A 233 25.35 -20.32 15.96
CA LEU A 233 25.84 -18.95 15.94
C LEU A 233 26.98 -18.79 14.93
N ASN A 234 27.96 -19.69 14.94
CA ASN A 234 29.06 -19.68 13.97
C ASN A 234 28.57 -19.87 12.51
N GLN A 235 27.52 -20.67 12.30
CA GLN A 235 26.88 -20.77 10.97
C GLN A 235 26.22 -19.46 10.55
N SER A 236 25.60 -18.73 11.49
CA SER A 236 25.02 -17.40 11.25
C SER A 236 26.11 -16.36 10.94
N ASP A 237 27.19 -16.32 11.71
CA ASP A 237 28.33 -15.42 11.46
C ASP A 237 28.98 -15.69 10.10
N SER A 238 28.94 -16.95 9.63
CA SER A 238 29.42 -17.30 8.28
C SER A 238 28.56 -16.74 7.14
N ILE A 239 27.36 -16.22 7.41
CA ILE A 239 26.53 -15.52 6.42
C ILE A 239 26.99 -14.05 6.30
N GLU A 240 27.48 -13.45 7.39
CA GLU A 240 28.02 -12.09 7.39
C GLU A 240 29.38 -12.00 6.71
N ASP A 241 30.19 -13.08 6.69
CA ASP A 241 31.43 -13.14 5.91
C ASP A 241 31.13 -13.34 4.41
N PRO A 242 31.40 -12.35 3.55
CA PRO A 242 31.13 -12.45 2.11
C PRO A 242 31.97 -13.51 1.40
N ASN A 243 33.05 -14.00 2.00
CA ASN A 243 33.94 -15.01 1.41
C ASN A 243 33.56 -16.45 1.77
N SER A 244 32.75 -16.64 2.80
CA SER A 244 32.16 -17.93 3.15
C SER A 244 31.25 -18.45 2.02
N PRO A 245 31.15 -19.77 1.81
CA PRO A 245 30.17 -20.34 0.88
C PRO A 245 28.72 -19.92 1.18
N ALA A 246 28.37 -19.73 2.45
CA ALA A 246 27.05 -19.28 2.87
C ALA A 246 26.83 -17.79 2.55
N GLY A 247 27.79 -16.92 2.89
CA GLY A 247 27.76 -15.50 2.55
C GLY A 247 27.74 -15.24 1.04
N ARG A 248 28.51 -15.99 0.23
CA ARG A 248 28.45 -15.91 -1.25
C ARG A 248 27.08 -16.26 -1.81
N ARG A 249 26.44 -17.32 -1.29
CA ARG A 249 25.08 -17.69 -1.69
C ARG A 249 24.08 -16.61 -1.27
N HIS A 250 24.22 -16.06 -0.06
CA HIS A 250 23.38 -14.97 0.42
C HIS A 250 23.48 -13.74 -0.46
N LEU A 251 24.71 -13.30 -0.79
CA LEU A 251 24.94 -12.16 -1.69
C LEU A 251 24.37 -12.41 -3.08
N GLN A 252 24.54 -13.63 -3.62
CA GLN A 252 23.97 -13.99 -4.92
C GLN A 252 22.43 -13.89 -4.92
N LEU A 253 21.78 -14.40 -3.88
CA LEU A 253 20.32 -14.31 -3.73
C LEU A 253 19.88 -12.86 -3.53
N GLN A 254 20.63 -12.06 -2.78
CA GLN A 254 20.36 -10.64 -2.59
C GLN A 254 20.41 -9.88 -3.92
N THR A 255 21.46 -10.08 -4.72
CA THR A 255 21.56 -9.47 -6.05
C THR A 255 20.45 -9.94 -6.99
N GLN A 256 20.07 -11.23 -6.95
CA GLN A 256 18.91 -11.71 -7.73
C GLN A 256 17.60 -11.04 -7.27
N LEU A 257 17.42 -10.83 -5.97
CA LEU A 257 16.25 -10.17 -5.41
C LEU A 257 16.20 -8.70 -5.84
N GLU A 258 17.32 -8.00 -5.81
CA GLU A 258 17.45 -6.62 -6.31
C GLU A 258 17.15 -6.54 -7.83
N GLN A 259 17.68 -7.47 -8.63
CA GLN A 259 17.40 -7.54 -10.07
C GLN A 259 15.92 -7.78 -10.37
N LEU A 260 15.28 -8.72 -9.66
CA LEU A 260 13.86 -8.99 -9.80
C LEU A 260 12.99 -7.80 -9.35
N GLN A 261 13.42 -7.07 -8.32
CA GLN A 261 12.75 -5.84 -7.89
C GLN A 261 12.85 -4.74 -8.96
N GLU A 262 14.03 -4.54 -9.54
CA GLU A 262 14.23 -3.57 -10.63
C GLU A 262 13.41 -3.95 -11.87
N GLU A 263 13.39 -5.23 -12.25
CA GLU A 263 12.59 -5.74 -13.37
C GLU A 263 11.08 -5.55 -13.09
N THR A 264 10.63 -5.80 -11.86
CA THR A 264 9.25 -5.56 -11.45
C THR A 264 8.88 -4.09 -11.61
N PHE A 265 9.70 -3.17 -11.12
CA PHE A 265 9.46 -1.73 -11.25
C PHE A 265 9.43 -1.28 -12.71
N ARG A 266 10.35 -1.82 -13.54
CA ARG A 266 10.39 -1.54 -14.98
C ARG A 266 9.15 -2.06 -15.71
N LEU A 267 8.68 -3.26 -15.37
CA LEU A 267 7.47 -3.85 -15.95
C LEU A 267 6.21 -3.10 -15.50
N GLU A 268 6.16 -2.62 -14.25
CA GLU A 268 5.07 -1.77 -13.76
C GLU A 268 5.00 -0.45 -14.53
N ALA A 269 6.13 0.23 -14.73
CA ALA A 269 6.19 1.43 -15.55
C ALA A 269 5.72 1.19 -17.00
N ALA A 270 6.22 0.13 -17.64
CA ALA A 270 5.79 -0.22 -19.00
C ALA A 270 4.30 -0.58 -19.07
N LYS A 271 3.76 -1.25 -18.05
CA LYS A 271 2.33 -1.56 -17.95
C LYS A 271 1.49 -0.28 -17.87
N ASP A 272 1.91 0.72 -17.11
CA ASP A 272 1.23 2.00 -17.04
C ASP A 272 1.29 2.77 -18.37
N ASP A 273 2.42 2.75 -19.06
CA ASP A 273 2.55 3.33 -20.42
C ASP A 273 1.58 2.66 -21.41
N TYR A 274 1.50 1.33 -21.40
CA TYR A 274 0.55 0.59 -22.24
C TYR A 274 -0.90 0.87 -21.85
N ARG A 275 -1.20 1.03 -20.56
CA ARG A 275 -2.55 1.40 -20.09
C ARG A 275 -2.98 2.76 -20.64
N ILE A 276 -2.11 3.77 -20.54
CA ILE A 276 -2.36 5.10 -21.11
C ILE A 276 -2.56 5.00 -22.63
N ARG A 277 -1.73 4.21 -23.33
CA ARG A 277 -1.87 4.03 -24.78
C ARG A 277 -3.19 3.37 -25.18
N CYS A 278 -3.67 2.41 -24.40
CA CYS A 278 -4.98 1.81 -24.61
C CYS A 278 -6.10 2.83 -24.43
N GLU A 279 -6.06 3.64 -23.36
CA GLU A 279 -7.04 4.70 -23.10
C GLU A 279 -7.08 5.75 -24.24
N GLU A 280 -5.91 6.11 -24.80
CA GLU A 280 -5.81 6.99 -25.97
C GLU A 280 -6.45 6.39 -27.22
N LEU A 281 -6.15 5.12 -27.52
CA LEU A 281 -6.70 4.43 -28.70
C LEU A 281 -8.20 4.20 -28.57
N GLU A 282 -8.71 3.92 -27.38
CA GLU A 282 -10.15 3.81 -27.11
C GLU A 282 -10.86 5.14 -27.38
N LYS A 283 -10.26 6.26 -26.96
CA LYS A 283 -10.77 7.60 -27.25
C LYS A 283 -10.79 7.89 -28.76
N GLU A 284 -9.71 7.58 -29.47
CA GLU A 284 -9.62 7.75 -30.93
C GLU A 284 -10.68 6.91 -31.66
N ILE A 285 -10.89 5.66 -31.23
CA ILE A 285 -11.95 4.80 -31.77
C ILE A 285 -13.34 5.41 -31.51
N SER A 286 -13.58 5.95 -30.32
CA SER A 286 -14.86 6.60 -29.99
C SER A 286 -15.11 7.83 -30.86
N GLU A 287 -14.09 8.68 -31.07
CA GLU A 287 -14.18 9.87 -31.90
C GLU A 287 -14.43 9.50 -33.38
N LEU A 288 -13.71 8.52 -33.91
CA LEU A 288 -13.91 8.04 -35.28
C LEU A 288 -15.29 7.41 -35.49
N ARG A 289 -15.81 6.69 -34.49
CA ARG A 289 -17.19 6.15 -34.53
C ARG A 289 -18.21 7.27 -34.58
N GLN A 290 -18.08 8.28 -33.72
CA GLN A 290 -18.97 9.44 -33.74
C GLN A 290 -18.94 10.15 -35.10
N GLN A 291 -17.75 10.36 -35.67
CA GLN A 291 -17.63 10.95 -37.02
C GLN A 291 -18.29 10.09 -38.10
N ASN A 292 -18.20 8.76 -37.98
CA ASN A 292 -18.85 7.84 -38.92
C ASN A 292 -20.38 7.91 -38.83
N ASP A 293 -20.91 7.99 -37.61
CA ASP A 293 -22.35 8.15 -37.35
C ASP A 293 -22.85 9.48 -37.92
N GLU A 294 -22.12 10.58 -37.70
CA GLU A 294 -22.43 11.89 -38.28
C GLU A 294 -22.43 11.85 -39.82
N LEU A 295 -21.41 11.23 -40.43
CA LEU A 295 -21.35 11.07 -41.89
C LEU A 295 -22.50 10.21 -42.42
N THR A 296 -22.90 9.18 -41.69
CA THR A 296 -24.04 8.32 -42.05
C THR A 296 -25.34 9.11 -42.01
N THR A 297 -25.58 9.91 -40.96
CA THR A 297 -26.77 10.77 -40.88
C THR A 297 -26.83 11.78 -42.02
N LEU A 298 -25.68 12.38 -42.38
CA LEU A 298 -25.61 13.32 -43.50
C LEU A 298 -25.87 12.64 -44.86
N ALA A 299 -25.42 11.39 -45.03
CA ALA A 299 -25.70 10.61 -46.22
C ALA A 299 -27.20 10.27 -46.35
N ASP A 300 -27.85 9.91 -45.23
CA ASP A 300 -29.30 9.65 -45.19
C ASP A 300 -30.10 10.93 -45.52
N GLU A 301 -29.71 12.08 -44.96
CA GLU A 301 -30.31 13.38 -45.28
C GLU A 301 -30.14 13.74 -46.77
N ALA A 302 -28.94 13.54 -47.32
CA ALA A 302 -28.67 13.77 -48.73
C ALA A 302 -29.52 12.87 -49.64
N GLN A 303 -29.74 11.61 -49.24
CA GLN A 303 -30.61 10.69 -49.97
C GLN A 303 -32.09 11.13 -49.89
N SER A 304 -32.57 11.54 -48.72
CA SER A 304 -33.93 12.07 -48.56
C SER A 304 -34.16 13.32 -49.42
N LEU A 305 -33.20 14.26 -49.44
CA LEU A 305 -33.28 15.45 -50.28
C LEU A 305 -33.26 15.11 -51.78
N LYS A 306 -32.52 14.09 -52.18
CA LYS A 306 -32.52 13.60 -53.56
C LYS A 306 -33.88 13.04 -53.96
N ASP A 307 -34.51 12.26 -53.08
CA ASP A 307 -35.85 11.73 -53.31
C ASP A 307 -36.89 12.86 -53.42
N GLU A 308 -36.80 13.90 -52.58
CA GLU A 308 -37.64 15.09 -52.70
C GLU A 308 -37.43 15.83 -54.03
N ILE A 309 -36.18 15.99 -54.48
CA ILE A 309 -35.86 16.59 -55.79
C ILE A 309 -36.49 15.80 -56.92
N ASP A 310 -36.44 14.47 -56.88
CA ASP A 310 -37.02 13.62 -57.92
C ASP A 310 -38.56 13.70 -57.94
N VAL A 311 -39.22 13.79 -56.78
CA VAL A 311 -40.66 14.08 -56.68
C VAL A 311 -41.00 15.45 -57.29
N LEU A 312 -40.23 16.49 -56.95
CA LEU A 312 -40.42 17.83 -57.49
C LEU A 312 -40.20 17.89 -59.01
N ARG A 313 -39.21 17.15 -59.54
CA ARG A 313 -38.98 17.01 -60.98
C ARG A 313 -40.18 16.38 -61.67
N HIS A 314 -40.73 15.28 -61.15
CA HIS A 314 -41.92 14.67 -61.72
C HIS A 314 -43.12 15.64 -61.67
N SER A 315 -43.29 16.38 -60.58
CA SER A 315 -44.33 17.41 -60.47
C SER A 315 -44.15 18.51 -61.52
N SER A 316 -42.92 19.00 -61.70
CA SER A 316 -42.57 19.99 -62.72
C SER A 316 -42.88 19.49 -64.13
N ASP A 317 -42.54 18.25 -64.47
CA ASP A 317 -42.86 17.65 -65.77
C ASP A 317 -44.37 17.57 -66.01
N LYS A 318 -45.15 17.29 -64.96
CA LYS A 318 -46.62 17.29 -65.04
C LYS A 318 -47.16 18.70 -65.28
N VAL A 319 -46.61 19.72 -64.62
CA VAL A 319 -46.96 21.12 -64.85
C VAL A 319 -46.66 21.51 -66.29
N SER A 320 -45.45 21.24 -66.80
CA SER A 320 -45.09 21.51 -68.20
C SER A 320 -46.05 20.88 -69.21
N LYS A 321 -46.50 19.65 -68.96
CA LYS A 321 -47.52 18.98 -69.80
C LYS A 321 -48.87 19.69 -69.76
N LEU A 322 -49.32 20.09 -68.56
CA LEU A 322 -50.58 20.82 -68.39
C LEU A 322 -50.52 22.21 -69.05
N GLU A 323 -49.39 22.92 -68.92
CA GLU A 323 -49.16 24.20 -69.59
C GLU A 323 -49.23 24.06 -71.11
N GLY A 324 -48.62 23.02 -71.68
CA GLY A 324 -48.74 22.72 -73.11
C GLY A 324 -50.18 22.44 -73.56
N GLN A 325 -50.97 21.74 -72.75
CA GLN A 325 -52.40 21.52 -73.01
C GLN A 325 -53.20 22.83 -72.96
N VAL A 326 -52.95 23.67 -71.96
CA VAL A 326 -53.57 24.99 -71.83
C VAL A 326 -53.26 25.84 -73.07
N GLU A 327 -52.02 25.84 -73.54
CA GLU A 327 -51.63 26.59 -74.73
C GLU A 327 -52.32 26.05 -76.01
N SER A 328 -52.45 24.73 -76.15
CA SER A 328 -53.25 24.13 -77.22
C SER A 328 -54.73 24.53 -77.16
N TYR A 329 -55.31 24.58 -75.96
CA TYR A 329 -56.70 25.01 -75.78
C TYR A 329 -56.89 26.50 -76.07
N LYS A 330 -55.95 27.37 -75.69
CA LYS A 330 -55.97 28.79 -76.06
C LYS A 330 -55.97 28.96 -77.58
N LYS A 331 -55.08 28.28 -78.30
CA LYS A 331 -55.04 28.32 -79.77
C LYS A 331 -56.37 27.89 -80.40
N LYS A 332 -56.97 26.80 -79.90
CA LYS A 332 -58.30 26.35 -80.36
C LYS A 332 -59.39 27.40 -80.09
N LEU A 333 -59.33 28.12 -78.97
CA LEU A 333 -60.26 29.21 -78.67
C LEU A 333 -60.07 30.40 -79.61
N GLU A 334 -58.82 30.74 -79.97
CA GLU A 334 -58.52 31.76 -80.99
C GLU A 334 -59.09 31.37 -82.35
N ASP A 335 -58.83 30.13 -82.81
CA ASP A 335 -59.36 29.59 -84.07
C ASP A 335 -60.90 29.62 -84.11
N LEU A 336 -61.56 29.25 -82.99
CA LEU A 336 -63.01 29.36 -82.85
C LEU A 336 -63.49 30.82 -82.91
N GLY A 337 -62.72 31.74 -82.34
CA GLY A 337 -62.97 33.18 -82.42
C GLY A 337 -62.92 33.68 -83.86
N ASP A 338 -61.92 33.26 -84.64
CA ASP A 338 -61.78 33.59 -86.05
C ASP A 338 -62.90 32.98 -86.90
N LEU A 339 -63.27 31.72 -86.65
CA LEU A 339 -64.38 31.08 -87.33
C LEU A 339 -65.71 31.80 -87.06
N ARG A 340 -65.96 32.22 -85.82
CA ARG A 340 -67.13 33.05 -85.48
C ARG A 340 -67.15 34.38 -86.25
N ARG A 341 -65.99 35.05 -86.38
CA ARG A 341 -65.88 36.28 -87.19
C ARG A 341 -66.18 36.00 -88.67
N GLN A 342 -65.65 34.91 -89.23
CA GLN A 342 -65.93 34.50 -90.61
C GLN A 342 -67.42 34.21 -90.83
N VAL A 343 -68.06 33.48 -89.91
CA VAL A 343 -69.51 33.22 -89.95
C VAL A 343 -70.30 34.52 -89.97
N LYS A 344 -69.97 35.46 -89.08
CA LYS A 344 -70.64 36.77 -89.05
C LYS A 344 -70.47 37.54 -90.36
N LEU A 345 -69.27 37.55 -90.95
CA LEU A 345 -69.02 38.17 -92.25
C LEU A 345 -69.82 37.51 -93.38
N LEU A 346 -69.95 36.18 -93.36
CA LEU A 346 -70.78 35.45 -94.33
C LEU A 346 -72.27 35.75 -94.14
N GLU A 347 -72.75 35.84 -92.90
CA GLU A 347 -74.13 36.26 -92.59
C GLU A 347 -74.42 37.69 -93.07
N GLU A 348 -73.50 38.63 -92.85
CA GLU A 348 -73.59 40.01 -93.35
C GLU A 348 -73.62 40.04 -94.89
N LYS A 349 -72.72 39.30 -95.55
CA LYS A 349 -72.73 39.16 -97.02
C LYS A 349 -74.02 38.53 -97.55
N ASN A 350 -74.54 37.49 -96.89
CA ASN A 350 -75.77 36.82 -97.29
C ASN A 350 -76.98 37.74 -97.14
N THR A 351 -77.02 38.51 -96.04
CA THR A 351 -78.03 39.56 -95.84
C THR A 351 -77.97 40.62 -96.95
N MET A 352 -76.75 41.04 -97.34
CA MET A 352 -76.54 41.98 -98.45
C MET A 352 -76.99 41.39 -99.79
N TYR A 353 -76.66 40.12 -100.08
CA TYR A 353 -77.14 39.44 -101.28
C TYR A 353 -78.67 39.34 -101.29
N MET A 354 -79.30 38.98 -100.16
CA MET A 354 -80.76 38.94 -100.04
C MET A 354 -81.39 40.31 -100.30
N GLN A 355 -80.85 41.38 -99.70
CA GLN A 355 -81.31 42.76 -99.95
C GLN A 355 -81.16 43.13 -101.44
N ASN A 356 -80.04 42.78 -102.06
CA ASN A 356 -79.80 43.06 -103.47
C ASN A 356 -80.76 42.26 -104.38
N THR A 357 -81.04 40.99 -104.05
CA THR A 357 -82.04 40.17 -104.75
C THR A 357 -83.43 40.78 -104.65
N VAL A 358 -83.87 41.20 -103.45
CA VAL A 358 -85.16 41.87 -103.26
C VAL A 358 -85.23 43.16 -104.09
N SER A 359 -84.17 43.98 -104.07
CA SER A 359 -84.09 45.20 -104.89
C SER A 359 -84.18 44.90 -106.39
N LEU A 360 -83.45 43.88 -106.87
CA LEU A 360 -83.51 43.44 -108.26
C LEU A 360 -84.90 42.90 -108.62
N GLU A 361 -85.55 42.13 -107.74
CA GLU A 361 -86.93 41.66 -107.93
C GLU A 361 -87.92 42.83 -108.00
N GLU A 362 -87.75 43.87 -107.18
CA GLU A 362 -88.55 45.09 -107.26
C GLU A 362 -88.33 45.85 -108.57
N GLU A 363 -87.09 45.98 -109.03
CA GLU A 363 -86.76 46.56 -110.34
C GLU A 363 -87.34 45.75 -111.48
N LEU A 364 -87.25 44.42 -111.43
CA LEU A 364 -87.81 43.50 -112.41
C LEU A 364 -89.35 43.57 -112.41
N ARG A 365 -89.97 43.70 -111.25
CA ARG A 365 -91.42 43.96 -111.10
C ARG A 365 -91.81 45.31 -111.73
N LYS A 366 -91.03 46.38 -111.50
CA LYS A 366 -91.25 47.69 -112.14
C LYS A 366 -91.06 47.61 -113.66
N ALA A 367 -90.03 46.91 -114.13
CA ALA A 367 -89.76 46.69 -115.55
C ALA A 367 -90.84 45.84 -116.23
N ASN A 368 -91.36 44.81 -115.56
CA ASN A 368 -92.49 44.01 -116.03
C ASN A 368 -93.80 44.81 -116.02
N ALA A 369 -94.04 45.65 -115.01
CA ALA A 369 -95.16 46.59 -115.01
C ALA A 369 -95.05 47.63 -116.15
N ALA A 370 -93.83 48.08 -116.48
CA ALA A 370 -93.56 48.95 -117.63
C ALA A 370 -93.73 48.22 -118.98
N ARG A 371 -93.36 46.93 -119.06
CA ARG A 371 -93.65 46.06 -120.22
C ARG A 371 -95.15 45.77 -120.39
N GLY A 372 -95.94 45.80 -119.31
CA GLY A 372 -97.41 45.69 -119.37
C GLY A 372 -98.12 46.88 -120.03
N LEU A 373 -97.40 47.94 -120.40
CA LEU A 373 -97.94 49.18 -120.98
C LEU A 373 -97.49 49.48 -122.43
N ILE A 374 -96.88 48.52 -123.14
CA ILE A 374 -96.49 48.69 -124.56
C ILE A 374 -96.99 47.51 -125.41
N PRO A 375 -97.88 47.72 -126.42
CA PRO A 375 -98.40 46.67 -127.29
C PRO A 375 -97.51 46.39 -128.52
N LEU A 376 -97.40 45.09 -128.84
CA LEU A 376 -97.26 44.44 -130.18
C LEU A 376 -95.97 44.65 -131.02
N GLY A 377 -95.45 43.52 -131.54
CA GLY A 377 -94.77 43.49 -132.85
C GLY A 377 -93.58 42.53 -133.03
N SER A 378 -93.85 41.29 -133.45
CA SER A 378 -93.10 40.43 -134.42
C SER A 378 -91.56 40.47 -134.51
N GLN A 379 -90.89 39.30 -134.35
CA GLN A 379 -90.13 38.61 -135.43
C GLN A 379 -89.50 37.27 -135.00
N GLU A 380 -89.32 36.39 -135.99
CA GLU A 380 -88.87 34.99 -135.94
C GLU A 380 -87.33 34.80 -135.89
N SER A 381 -86.95 33.56 -135.59
CA SER A 381 -85.74 32.81 -135.98
C SER A 381 -84.42 33.06 -135.22
N SER A 382 -83.90 31.99 -134.59
CA SER A 382 -82.55 31.45 -134.82
C SER A 382 -82.34 30.21 -133.94
N ASP A 383 -82.49 29.04 -134.54
CA ASP A 383 -81.81 27.82 -134.08
C ASP A 383 -80.28 28.02 -134.16
N SER A 384 -79.53 27.19 -133.44
CA SER A 384 -78.09 26.92 -133.65
C SER A 384 -77.06 27.93 -133.09
N LEU A 385 -76.82 27.93 -131.77
CA LEU A 385 -75.53 28.41 -131.20
C LEU A 385 -75.19 27.87 -129.79
N ALA A 386 -75.51 26.62 -129.46
CA ALA A 386 -75.18 26.03 -128.14
C ALA A 386 -73.94 25.12 -128.14
N ALA A 387 -73.24 24.99 -129.27
CA ALA A 387 -72.06 24.13 -129.39
C ALA A 387 -70.71 24.88 -129.46
N GLU A 388 -70.71 26.21 -129.33
CA GLU A 388 -69.51 27.04 -129.56
C GLU A 388 -69.26 28.06 -128.43
N ILE A 389 -69.35 27.62 -127.17
CA ILE A 389 -68.87 28.39 -126.00
C ILE A 389 -68.04 27.51 -125.07
N VAL A 390 -67.02 26.85 -125.63
CA VAL A 390 -65.84 26.49 -124.85
C VAL A 390 -64.64 27.01 -125.62
N THR A 391 -64.22 28.23 -125.29
CA THR A 391 -63.04 28.82 -125.91
C THR A 391 -61.80 27.96 -125.62
N PRO A 392 -60.79 27.96 -126.50
CA PRO A 392 -59.56 27.19 -126.30
C PRO A 392 -58.90 27.44 -124.94
N GLU A 393 -59.02 28.66 -124.40
CA GLU A 393 -58.47 29.02 -123.09
C GLU A 393 -59.17 28.31 -121.92
N ILE A 394 -60.49 28.06 -122.03
CA ILE A 394 -61.24 27.35 -120.98
C ILE A 394 -60.87 25.86 -120.98
N ARG A 395 -60.68 25.26 -122.15
CA ARG A 395 -60.22 23.87 -122.28
C ARG A 395 -58.80 23.70 -121.75
N GLU A 396 -57.90 24.64 -122.06
CA GLU A 396 -56.52 24.62 -121.55
C GLU A 396 -56.48 24.81 -120.02
N LYS A 397 -57.29 25.74 -119.49
CA LYS A 397 -57.40 25.96 -118.05
C LYS A 397 -57.98 24.74 -117.32
N LEU A 398 -58.94 24.04 -117.94
CA LEU A 398 -59.48 22.80 -117.39
C LEU A 398 -58.42 21.68 -117.34
N ILE A 399 -57.61 21.53 -118.40
CA ILE A 399 -56.52 20.54 -118.43
C ILE A 399 -55.45 20.89 -117.39
N ARG A 400 -55.06 22.17 -117.25
CA ARG A 400 -54.11 22.62 -116.23
C ARG A 400 -54.64 22.35 -114.81
N LEU A 401 -55.90 22.70 -114.54
CA LEU A 401 -56.53 22.44 -113.24
C LEU A 401 -56.70 20.94 -112.94
N GLN A 402 -56.94 20.11 -113.96
CA GLN A 402 -56.96 18.65 -113.80
C GLN A 402 -55.57 18.09 -113.52
N HIS A 403 -54.53 18.61 -114.17
CA HIS A 403 -53.15 18.21 -113.92
C HIS A 403 -52.69 18.64 -112.52
N GLU A 404 -53.00 19.87 -112.12
CA GLU A 404 -52.71 20.41 -110.78
C GLU A 404 -53.41 19.61 -109.69
N ASN A 405 -54.69 19.30 -109.84
CA ASN A 405 -55.40 18.41 -108.89
C ASN A 405 -54.79 17.01 -108.82
N LYS A 406 -54.34 16.45 -109.95
CA LYS A 406 -53.67 15.14 -109.96
C LYS A 406 -52.34 15.19 -109.22
N MET A 407 -51.55 16.25 -109.41
CA MET A 407 -50.27 16.42 -108.70
C MET A 407 -50.46 16.67 -107.20
N LEU A 408 -51.46 17.48 -106.82
CA LEU A 408 -51.81 17.70 -105.42
C LEU A 408 -52.24 16.40 -104.73
N LYS A 409 -53.03 15.57 -105.42
CA LYS A 409 -53.44 14.25 -104.90
C LYS A 409 -52.25 13.31 -104.69
N ILE A 410 -51.31 13.25 -105.63
CA ILE A 410 -50.10 12.43 -105.50
C ILE A 410 -49.20 12.93 -104.36
N ASN A 411 -49.03 14.25 -104.20
CA ASN A 411 -48.26 14.81 -103.09
C ASN A 411 -48.91 14.52 -101.73
N GLN A 412 -50.24 14.56 -101.66
CA GLN A 412 -50.97 14.26 -100.42
C GLN A 412 -50.87 12.78 -100.06
N GLU A 413 -51.04 11.88 -101.04
CA GLU A 413 -50.81 10.43 -100.86
C GLU A 413 -49.35 10.12 -100.49
N GLY A 414 -48.37 10.85 -101.03
CA GLY A 414 -46.96 10.74 -100.66
C GLY A 414 -46.68 11.16 -99.21
N SER A 415 -47.20 12.32 -98.80
CA SER A 415 -47.05 12.82 -97.42
C SER A 415 -47.73 11.93 -96.39
N ASP A 416 -48.90 11.37 -96.74
CA ASP A 416 -49.61 10.44 -95.87
C ASP A 416 -48.87 9.10 -95.76
N ASN A 417 -48.30 8.59 -96.85
CA ASN A 417 -47.45 7.38 -96.81
C ASN A 417 -46.17 7.57 -95.99
N GLU A 418 -45.50 8.73 -96.09
CA GLU A 418 -44.33 9.05 -95.26
C GLU A 418 -44.68 9.12 -93.77
N LYS A 419 -45.83 9.72 -93.42
CA LYS A 419 -46.33 9.71 -92.02
C LYS A 419 -46.65 8.32 -91.53
N ILE A 420 -47.26 7.48 -92.36
CA ILE A 420 -47.57 6.08 -92.01
C ILE A 420 -46.28 5.31 -91.75
N ALA A 421 -45.27 5.45 -92.61
CA ALA A 421 -43.97 4.79 -92.43
C ALA A 421 -43.24 5.25 -91.15
N LEU A 422 -43.28 6.55 -90.84
CA LEU A 422 -42.69 7.08 -89.61
C LEU A 422 -43.40 6.54 -88.36
N LEU A 423 -44.74 6.48 -88.38
CA LEU A 423 -45.52 5.92 -87.28
C LEU A 423 -45.26 4.43 -87.08
N GLN A 424 -45.06 3.65 -88.15
CA GLN A 424 -44.67 2.25 -88.05
C GLN A 424 -43.28 2.08 -87.44
N SER A 425 -42.30 2.88 -87.86
CA SER A 425 -40.95 2.85 -87.26
C SER A 425 -40.96 3.19 -85.76
N LEU A 426 -41.73 4.20 -85.36
CA LEU A 426 -41.85 4.57 -83.94
C LEU A 426 -42.56 3.50 -83.10
N LEU A 427 -43.53 2.79 -83.70
CA LEU A 427 -44.22 1.69 -83.05
C LEU A 427 -43.30 0.48 -82.88
N ASP A 428 -42.48 0.17 -83.88
CA ASP A 428 -41.51 -0.92 -83.82
C ASP A 428 -40.44 -0.64 -82.76
N ASP A 429 -39.88 0.57 -82.70
CA ASP A 429 -38.94 1.00 -81.65
C ASP A 429 -39.56 0.92 -80.25
N ALA A 430 -40.81 1.35 -80.09
CA ALA A 430 -41.52 1.27 -78.80
C ALA A 430 -41.76 -0.18 -78.36
N ASN A 431 -42.09 -1.08 -79.30
CA ASN A 431 -42.25 -2.49 -79.02
C ASN A 431 -40.91 -3.18 -78.67
N LEU A 432 -39.82 -2.79 -79.34
CA LEU A 432 -38.49 -3.31 -79.07
C LEU A 432 -38.04 -2.93 -77.64
N ARG A 433 -38.22 -1.66 -77.28
CA ARG A 433 -37.91 -1.14 -75.93
C ARG A 433 -38.79 -1.75 -74.85
N LYS A 434 -40.06 -2.04 -75.16
CA LYS A 434 -40.96 -2.76 -74.26
C LYS A 434 -40.47 -4.20 -74.03
N ASN A 435 -40.08 -4.91 -75.09
CA ASN A 435 -39.56 -6.27 -74.97
C ASN A 435 -38.26 -6.34 -74.17
N GLU A 436 -37.35 -5.37 -74.34
CA GLU A 436 -36.12 -5.25 -73.54
C GLU A 436 -36.44 -5.13 -72.04
N LEU A 437 -37.39 -4.25 -71.68
CA LEU A 437 -37.84 -4.05 -70.30
C LEU A 437 -38.58 -5.26 -69.71
N GLU A 438 -39.26 -6.07 -70.54
CA GLU A 438 -39.90 -7.31 -70.11
C GLU A 438 -38.89 -8.47 -69.93
N THR A 439 -37.69 -8.38 -70.52
CA THR A 439 -36.62 -9.38 -70.34
C THR A 439 -35.63 -9.06 -69.22
N GLU A 440 -35.62 -7.83 -68.70
CA GLU A 440 -34.75 -7.38 -67.60
C GLU A 440 -35.40 -7.47 -66.19
N ASN A 441 -36.69 -7.84 -66.10
CA ASN A 441 -37.38 -8.25 -64.86
C ASN A 441 -37.58 -9.76 -64.82
#